data_AF-A0A2E7CXX5-F1
#
_entry.id   AF-A0A2E7CXX5-F1
#
_cell.length_a   1.000
_cell.length_b   1.000
_cell.length_c   1.000
_cell.angle_alpha   90.00
_cell.angle_beta   90.00
_cell.angle_gamma   90.00
#
_symmetry.space_group_name_H-M   'P 1'
#
loop_
_entity.id
_entity.type
_entity.pdbx_description
1 polymer ?
#
loop_
_entity_poly.entity_id
_entity_poly.type
_entity_poly.pdbx_seq_one_letter_code
_entity_poly.pdbx_strand_id
1 'polypeptide(L)'
;AYLAFVTDQTRYVTYMTESEQSSSSELWNYANYVLGYKGATHDIAHKRPPVISGQWDRWRAENHAYFLKRLADTQEGDGTMLDNTLCLWGSAHPHASHSGFNYPLQLAGGKNMGFKHGQLHEFVNDKKVPMTNLFVTLLHAMDIPVEKFADSTGNLDQLLRA
;
A
#
# COMPACT_ATOMS: atom_id res chain seq x y z
N ALA A 1 -5.21 -9.50 8.96
CA ALA A 1 -5.46 -8.05 9.11
C ALA A 1 -6.87 -7.78 9.64
N TYR A 2 -7.92 -7.87 8.81
CA TYR A 2 -9.29 -7.47 9.19
C TYR A 2 -9.76 -7.94 10.57
N LEU A 3 -9.65 -9.25 10.87
CA LEU A 3 -10.17 -9.77 12.13
C LEU A 3 -9.48 -9.11 13.32
N ALA A 4 -8.16 -8.90 13.23
CA ALA A 4 -7.39 -8.26 14.28
C ALA A 4 -7.83 -6.81 14.53
N PHE A 5 -8.31 -6.09 13.51
CA PHE A 5 -8.89 -4.75 13.68
C PHE A 5 -10.28 -4.83 14.32
N VAL A 6 -11.17 -5.70 13.83
CA VAL A 6 -12.53 -5.82 14.39
C VAL A 6 -12.54 -6.30 15.85
N THR A 7 -11.57 -7.13 16.23
CA THR A 7 -11.43 -7.62 17.62
C THR A 7 -10.45 -6.78 18.44
N ASP A 8 -10.09 -5.59 17.94
CA ASP A 8 -9.25 -4.62 18.64
C ASP A 8 -7.87 -5.13 19.11
N GLN A 9 -7.29 -6.11 18.42
CA GLN A 9 -6.04 -6.76 18.84
C GLN A 9 -4.79 -5.95 18.47
N THR A 10 -4.88 -5.10 17.46
CA THR A 10 -3.77 -4.24 17.02
C THR A 10 -4.30 -2.97 16.35
N ARG A 11 -3.48 -1.93 16.34
CA ARG A 11 -3.70 -0.68 15.58
C ARG A 11 -2.94 -0.66 14.25
N TYR A 12 -2.01 -1.59 14.03
CA TYR A 12 -1.19 -1.61 12.81
C TYR A 12 -0.97 -3.04 12.31
N VAL A 13 -0.86 -3.18 10.99
CA VAL A 13 -0.51 -4.43 10.30
C VAL A 13 0.34 -4.07 9.09
N THR A 14 1.45 -4.80 8.90
CA THR A 14 2.18 -4.84 7.63
C THR A 14 2.01 -6.23 7.02
N TYR A 15 1.80 -6.29 5.72
CA TYR A 15 1.63 -7.55 5.00
C TYR A 15 2.31 -7.49 3.66
N MET A 16 3.18 -8.47 3.40
CA MET A 16 3.96 -8.59 2.18
C MET A 16 3.50 -9.84 1.45
N THR A 17 3.04 -9.69 0.20
CA THR A 17 2.49 -10.80 -0.60
C THR A 17 3.55 -11.58 -1.39
N GLU A 18 4.80 -11.12 -1.35
CA GLU A 18 5.91 -11.63 -2.15
C GLU A 18 7.20 -11.41 -1.38
N SER A 19 8.20 -12.25 -1.56
CA SER A 19 9.53 -11.97 -1.04
C SER A 19 10.44 -11.32 -2.11
N GLU A 20 11.15 -10.26 -1.72
CA GLU A 20 12.26 -9.65 -2.46
C GLU A 20 13.50 -10.59 -2.45
N GLN A 21 13.41 -11.72 -3.17
CA GLN A 21 14.42 -12.79 -3.27
C GLN A 21 14.58 -13.78 -2.10
N SER A 22 13.81 -13.69 -0.99
CA SER A 22 13.95 -14.71 0.07
C SER A 22 13.30 -16.02 -0.33
N SER A 23 14.14 -17.05 -0.48
CA SER A 23 13.74 -18.41 -0.86
C SER A 23 13.32 -19.29 0.31
N SER A 24 13.46 -18.82 1.55
CA SER A 24 13.15 -19.59 2.77
C SER A 24 11.73 -19.42 3.28
N SER A 25 10.88 -18.65 2.59
CA SER A 25 9.49 -18.42 2.99
C SER A 25 8.51 -18.97 1.95
N GLU A 26 7.30 -19.31 2.39
CA GLU A 26 6.20 -19.68 1.48
C GLU A 26 5.89 -18.59 0.45
N LEU A 27 6.21 -17.33 0.75
CA LEU A 27 6.03 -16.21 -0.18
C LEU A 27 6.93 -16.32 -1.42
N TRP A 28 8.02 -17.09 -1.35
CA TRP A 28 8.89 -17.38 -2.50
C TRP A 28 8.11 -17.96 -3.68
N ASN A 29 7.15 -18.84 -3.40
CA ASN A 29 6.42 -19.62 -4.41
C ASN A 29 4.90 -19.35 -4.39
N TYR A 30 4.44 -18.27 -3.78
CA TYR A 30 3.02 -18.03 -3.57
C TYR A 30 2.19 -18.02 -4.87
N ALA A 31 2.74 -17.48 -5.96
CA ALA A 31 2.07 -17.51 -7.27
C ALA A 31 1.88 -18.94 -7.84
N ASN A 32 2.63 -19.94 -7.34
CA ASN A 32 2.47 -21.33 -7.77
C ASN A 32 1.16 -21.92 -7.22
N TYR A 33 0.78 -21.54 -6.00
CA TYR A 33 -0.47 -21.97 -5.38
C TYR A 33 -1.69 -21.23 -5.96
N VAL A 34 -1.52 -19.94 -6.23
CA VAL A 34 -2.62 -19.08 -6.69
C VAL A 34 -2.91 -19.25 -8.18
N LEU A 35 -1.85 -19.28 -9.01
CA LEU A 35 -1.96 -19.21 -10.48
C LEU A 35 -1.36 -20.43 -11.19
N GLY A 36 -0.82 -21.42 -10.45
CA GLY A 36 -0.14 -22.57 -11.06
C GLY A 36 1.19 -22.20 -11.72
N TYR A 37 1.77 -21.04 -11.39
CA TYR A 37 3.06 -20.60 -11.93
C TYR A 37 4.17 -21.62 -11.65
N LYS A 38 5.20 -21.63 -12.52
CA LYS A 38 6.36 -22.52 -12.42
C LYS A 38 7.62 -21.67 -12.33
N GLY A 39 7.97 -21.30 -11.10
CA GLY A 39 9.15 -20.50 -10.80
C GLY A 39 9.01 -19.79 -9.46
N ALA A 40 9.95 -18.88 -9.17
CA ALA A 40 9.86 -17.98 -8.04
C ALA A 40 8.86 -16.86 -8.33
N THR A 41 7.99 -16.53 -7.39
CA THR A 41 7.02 -15.42 -7.50
C THR A 41 7.72 -14.12 -7.89
N HIS A 42 8.90 -13.88 -7.31
CA HIS A 42 9.73 -12.72 -7.60
C HIS A 42 10.12 -12.57 -9.07
N ASP A 43 10.31 -13.68 -9.78
CA ASP A 43 10.67 -13.63 -11.19
C ASP A 43 9.56 -13.05 -12.06
N ILE A 44 8.30 -13.02 -11.60
CA ILE A 44 7.20 -12.39 -12.34
C ILE A 44 7.46 -10.88 -12.50
N ALA A 45 8.09 -10.24 -11.51
CA ALA A 45 8.45 -8.83 -11.53
C ALA A 45 9.60 -8.52 -12.51
N HIS A 46 10.45 -9.51 -12.85
CA HIS A 46 11.56 -9.35 -13.80
C HIS A 46 11.22 -9.85 -15.21
N LYS A 47 10.69 -11.08 -15.30
CA LYS A 47 10.45 -11.77 -16.58
C LYS A 47 9.18 -11.34 -17.28
N ARG A 48 8.21 -10.78 -16.55
CA ARG A 48 6.86 -10.40 -17.03
C ARG A 48 6.29 -11.41 -18.02
N PRO A 49 6.13 -12.68 -17.60
CA PRO A 49 5.51 -13.69 -18.45
C PRO A 49 4.17 -13.13 -18.97
N PRO A 50 3.93 -13.19 -20.30
CA PRO A 50 2.66 -12.78 -20.88
C PRO A 50 1.50 -13.48 -20.16
N VAL A 51 0.40 -12.77 -19.96
CA VAL A 51 -0.80 -13.24 -19.22
C VAL A 51 -0.59 -13.40 -17.70
N ILE A 52 0.37 -14.21 -17.25
CA ILE A 52 0.58 -14.51 -15.81
C ILE A 52 0.87 -13.24 -15.01
N SER A 53 1.68 -12.34 -15.55
CA SER A 53 1.99 -11.07 -14.88
C SER A 53 0.73 -10.22 -14.62
N GLY A 54 -0.15 -10.09 -15.62
CA GLY A 54 -1.42 -9.39 -15.47
C GLY A 54 -2.40 -10.10 -14.53
N GLN A 55 -2.42 -11.44 -14.53
CA GLN A 55 -3.23 -12.22 -13.59
C GLN A 55 -2.74 -12.03 -12.14
N TRP A 56 -1.43 -11.97 -11.93
CA TRP A 56 -0.83 -11.73 -10.63
C TRP A 56 -1.14 -10.32 -10.11
N ASP A 57 -0.97 -9.31 -10.96
CA ASP A 57 -1.31 -7.92 -10.63
C ASP A 57 -2.80 -7.79 -10.27
N ARG A 58 -3.68 -8.41 -11.08
CA ARG A 58 -5.12 -8.43 -10.85
C ARG A 58 -5.48 -9.14 -9.55
N TRP A 59 -4.96 -10.34 -9.29
CA TRP A 59 -5.26 -11.09 -8.08
C TRP A 59 -4.88 -10.31 -6.82
N ARG A 60 -3.71 -9.66 -6.81
CA ARG A 60 -3.28 -8.81 -5.68
C ARG A 60 -4.23 -7.63 -5.48
N ALA A 61 -4.58 -6.94 -6.57
CA ALA A 61 -5.52 -5.83 -6.53
C ALA A 61 -6.93 -6.25 -6.06
N GLU A 62 -7.42 -7.42 -6.48
CA GLU A 62 -8.71 -7.98 -6.03
C GLU A 62 -8.70 -8.29 -4.53
N ASN A 63 -7.61 -8.85 -3.99
CA ASN A 63 -7.48 -9.07 -2.54
C ASN A 63 -7.41 -7.76 -1.75
N HIS A 64 -6.69 -6.76 -2.27
CA HIS A 64 -6.64 -5.44 -1.65
C HIS A 64 -8.03 -4.78 -1.66
N ALA A 65 -8.73 -4.80 -2.80
CA ALA A 65 -10.08 -4.28 -2.93
C ALA A 65 -11.08 -5.00 -2.01
N TYR A 66 -10.98 -6.32 -1.88
CA TYR A 66 -11.76 -7.09 -0.92
C TYR A 66 -11.50 -6.63 0.52
N PHE A 67 -10.24 -6.45 0.90
CA PHE A 67 -9.89 -5.95 2.23
C PHE A 67 -10.47 -4.55 2.50
N LEU A 68 -10.29 -3.60 1.57
CA LEU A 68 -10.88 -2.26 1.67
C LEU A 68 -12.41 -2.30 1.78
N LYS A 69 -13.06 -3.14 0.97
CA LYS A 69 -14.52 -3.32 1.01
C LYS A 69 -14.97 -3.82 2.37
N ARG A 70 -14.27 -4.78 2.97
CA ARG A 70 -14.59 -5.24 4.32
C ARG A 70 -14.48 -4.14 5.37
N LEU A 71 -13.46 -3.28 5.28
CA LEU A 71 -13.34 -2.13 6.19
C LEU A 71 -14.47 -1.11 5.96
N ALA A 72 -14.85 -0.88 4.70
CA ALA A 72 -15.94 0.04 4.35
C ALA A 72 -17.32 -0.48 4.78
N ASP A 73 -17.55 -1.79 4.73
CA ASP A 73 -18.82 -2.39 5.11
C ASP A 73 -18.97 -2.57 6.63
N THR A 74 -17.92 -2.28 7.43
CA THR A 74 -17.93 -2.43 8.88
C THR A 74 -18.12 -1.07 9.56
N GLN A 75 -19.23 -0.93 10.30
CA GLN A 75 -19.51 0.27 11.10
C GLN A 75 -18.51 0.41 12.25
N GLU A 76 -17.99 1.62 12.44
CA GLU A 76 -17.11 1.97 13.57
C GLU A 76 -17.33 3.44 13.98
N GLY A 77 -17.90 3.65 15.17
CA GLY A 77 -18.31 4.98 15.63
C GLY A 77 -19.34 5.60 14.68
N ASP A 78 -19.11 6.86 14.29
CA ASP A 78 -19.97 7.64 13.38
C ASP A 78 -19.70 7.39 11.89
N GLY A 79 -18.81 6.44 11.55
CA GLY A 79 -18.44 6.13 10.18
C GLY A 79 -18.13 4.65 9.98
N THR A 80 -17.29 4.36 9.00
CA THR A 80 -16.84 2.99 8.72
C THR A 80 -15.43 2.76 9.28
N MET A 81 -15.04 1.52 9.49
CA MET A 81 -13.67 1.19 9.87
C MET A 81 -12.66 1.69 8.82
N LEU A 82 -13.03 1.76 7.54
CA LEU A 82 -12.20 2.36 6.50
C LEU A 82 -12.04 3.88 6.71
N ASP A 83 -13.06 4.58 7.20
CA ASP A 83 -12.97 6.01 7.50
C ASP A 83 -11.94 6.30 8.63
N ASN A 84 -11.70 5.33 9.51
CA ASN A 84 -10.76 5.42 10.63
C ASN A 84 -9.44 4.65 10.41
N THR A 85 -9.19 4.09 9.22
CA THR A 85 -7.99 3.29 8.93
C THR A 85 -7.25 3.82 7.70
N LEU A 86 -5.94 4.08 7.83
CA LEU A 86 -5.09 4.38 6.67
C LEU A 86 -4.54 3.09 6.06
N CYS A 87 -4.81 2.88 4.78
CA CYS A 87 -4.32 1.74 4.01
C CYS A 87 -3.37 2.23 2.91
N LEU A 88 -2.07 2.00 3.09
CA LEU A 88 -1.05 2.22 2.06
C LEU A 88 -0.71 0.88 1.39
N TRP A 89 -0.88 0.81 0.07
CA TRP A 89 -0.63 -0.40 -0.72
C TRP A 89 0.13 -0.06 -2.00
N GLY A 90 1.07 -0.90 -2.40
CA GLY A 90 1.85 -0.67 -3.62
C GLY A 90 3.22 -1.35 -3.60
N SER A 91 4.15 -0.79 -4.38
CA SER A 91 5.53 -1.28 -4.51
C SER A 91 6.54 -0.21 -4.14
N ALA A 92 7.67 -0.65 -3.57
CA ALA A 92 8.83 0.18 -3.33
C ALA A 92 9.61 0.52 -4.61
N HIS A 93 9.27 -0.06 -5.77
CA HIS A 93 9.94 0.25 -7.04
C HIS A 93 8.98 0.13 -8.23
N PRO A 94 9.19 0.90 -9.32
CA PRO A 94 8.53 0.61 -10.58
C PRO A 94 9.12 -0.65 -11.21
N HIS A 95 8.31 -1.28 -12.06
CA HIS A 95 8.61 -2.56 -12.69
C HIS A 95 10.01 -2.61 -13.37
N ALA A 96 10.67 -3.78 -13.29
CA ALA A 96 11.96 -4.10 -13.90
C ALA A 96 13.12 -3.17 -13.51
N SER A 97 12.97 -2.43 -12.40
CA SER A 97 14.00 -1.55 -11.89
C SER A 97 14.06 -1.62 -10.38
N HIS A 98 15.21 -1.30 -9.81
CA HIS A 98 15.34 -0.98 -8.39
C HIS A 98 15.36 0.55 -8.22
N SER A 99 14.57 1.25 -9.06
CA SER A 99 14.54 2.71 -9.08
C SER A 99 13.80 3.24 -7.86
N GLY A 100 14.45 4.11 -7.09
CA GLY A 100 13.82 4.84 -5.99
C GLY A 100 12.95 6.03 -6.45
N PHE A 101 12.41 5.97 -7.67
CA PHE A 101 11.60 7.03 -8.27
C PHE A 101 10.26 6.47 -8.76
N ASN A 102 9.22 7.31 -8.72
CA ASN A 102 7.89 7.01 -9.27
C ASN A 102 7.27 5.70 -8.73
N TYR A 103 7.21 5.59 -7.41
CA TYR A 103 6.62 4.46 -6.69
C TYR A 103 5.12 4.32 -7.03
N PRO A 104 4.63 3.13 -7.43
CA PRO A 104 3.20 2.90 -7.65
C PRO A 104 2.51 2.65 -6.30
N LEU A 105 2.01 3.73 -5.69
CA LEU A 105 1.37 3.69 -4.37
C LEU A 105 -0.10 4.09 -4.46
N GLN A 106 -0.93 3.41 -3.68
CA GLN A 106 -2.32 3.75 -3.42
C GLN A 106 -2.48 4.01 -1.92
N LEU A 107 -3.09 5.14 -1.58
CA LEU A 107 -3.58 5.44 -0.25
C LEU A 107 -5.10 5.39 -0.25
N ALA A 108 -5.69 4.70 0.72
CA ALA A 108 -7.13 4.61 0.91
C ALA A 108 -7.51 4.73 2.40
N GLY A 109 -8.75 5.14 2.67
CA GLY A 109 -9.30 5.26 4.02
C GLY A 109 -8.86 6.51 4.78
N GLY A 110 -9.07 6.57 6.09
CA GLY A 110 -8.66 7.71 6.92
C GLY A 110 -9.45 9.01 6.62
N LYS A 111 -10.70 8.90 6.18
CA LYS A 111 -11.60 10.05 6.01
C LYS A 111 -11.72 10.87 7.29
N ASN A 112 -11.85 10.20 8.44
CA ASN A 112 -11.95 10.83 9.77
C ASN A 112 -10.58 11.30 10.30
N MET A 113 -9.49 10.94 9.59
CA MET A 113 -8.13 11.45 9.78
C MET A 113 -7.79 12.59 8.81
N GLY A 114 -8.80 13.14 8.12
CA GLY A 114 -8.64 14.32 7.27
C GLY A 114 -8.25 14.04 5.82
N PHE A 115 -8.17 12.79 5.34
CA PHE A 115 -7.77 12.54 3.95
C PHE A 115 -8.88 12.81 2.91
N LYS A 116 -8.44 13.28 1.74
CA LYS A 116 -9.24 13.48 0.53
C LYS A 116 -8.76 12.55 -0.58
N HIS A 117 -9.67 11.72 -1.08
CA HIS A 117 -9.39 10.70 -2.10
C HIS A 117 -9.96 11.03 -3.47
N GLY A 118 -9.71 10.16 -4.45
CA GLY A 118 -10.23 10.26 -5.81
C GLY A 118 -9.36 11.08 -6.75
N GLN A 119 -8.06 11.12 -6.50
CA GLN A 119 -7.07 11.85 -7.30
C GLN A 119 -5.90 10.94 -7.67
N LEU A 120 -5.30 11.20 -8.83
CA LEU A 120 -4.00 10.65 -9.21
C LEU A 120 -2.97 11.76 -9.05
N HIS A 121 -1.97 11.54 -8.19
CA HIS A 121 -0.89 12.50 -7.96
C HIS A 121 0.38 12.05 -8.69
N GLU A 122 1.00 12.97 -9.42
CA GLU A 122 2.27 12.73 -10.12
C GLU A 122 3.38 13.57 -9.48
N PHE A 123 4.39 12.90 -8.95
CA PHE A 123 5.56 13.48 -8.28
C PHE A 123 6.84 13.25 -9.08
N VAL A 124 6.84 13.71 -10.33
CA VAL A 124 7.91 13.49 -11.30
C VAL A 124 8.48 14.82 -11.81
N ASN A 125 9.68 14.79 -12.40
CA ASN A 125 10.37 15.97 -12.95
C ASN A 125 10.46 17.09 -11.90
N ASP A 126 10.05 18.31 -12.27
CA ASP A 126 10.08 19.49 -11.39
C ASP A 126 9.11 19.42 -10.20
N LYS A 127 8.21 18.42 -10.16
CA LYS A 127 7.28 18.16 -9.05
C LYS A 127 7.76 17.07 -8.09
N LYS A 128 9.00 16.61 -8.25
CA LYS A 128 9.56 15.54 -7.42
C LYS A 128 9.60 15.97 -5.95
N VAL A 129 9.08 15.11 -5.09
CA VAL A 129 9.15 15.25 -3.64
C VAL A 129 9.66 13.93 -3.03
N PRO A 130 10.30 13.96 -1.85
CA PRO A 130 10.63 12.75 -1.12
C PRO A 130 9.36 11.93 -0.82
N MET A 131 9.39 10.62 -1.07
CA MET A 131 8.28 9.72 -0.72
C MET A 131 8.02 9.74 0.79
N THR A 132 9.06 9.97 1.59
CA THR A 132 9.00 10.10 3.04
C THR A 132 8.12 11.25 3.52
N ASN A 133 7.82 12.26 2.69
CA ASN A 133 6.78 13.26 2.98
C ASN A 133 5.40 12.62 3.17
N LEU A 134 5.10 11.55 2.43
CA LEU A 134 3.87 10.77 2.64
C LEU A 134 3.85 10.18 4.05
N PHE A 135 4.95 9.57 4.51
CA PHE A 135 5.00 8.99 5.86
C PHE A 135 4.84 10.02 6.97
N VAL A 136 5.47 11.18 6.84
CA VAL A 136 5.26 12.30 7.77
C VAL A 136 3.80 12.73 7.77
N THR A 137 3.16 12.84 6.60
CA THR A 137 1.74 13.16 6.47
C THR A 137 0.84 12.12 7.16
N LEU A 138 1.12 10.82 6.99
CA LEU A 138 0.36 9.75 7.65
C LEU A 138 0.53 9.80 9.17
N LEU A 139 1.75 10.02 9.66
CA LEU A 139 2.04 10.09 11.10
C LEU A 139 1.33 11.28 11.75
N HIS A 140 1.37 12.46 11.11
CA HIS A 140 0.63 13.63 11.58
C HIS A 140 -0.89 13.41 11.60
N ALA A 141 -1.44 12.73 10.59
CA ALA A 141 -2.87 12.41 10.56
C ALA A 141 -3.29 11.39 11.64
N MET A 142 -2.34 10.71 12.26
CA MET A 142 -2.53 9.84 13.43
C MET A 142 -2.14 10.52 14.76
N ASP A 143 -1.99 11.85 14.76
CA ASP A 143 -1.57 12.66 15.92
C ASP A 143 -0.20 12.26 16.49
N ILE A 144 0.69 11.71 15.65
CA ILE A 144 2.07 11.38 16.04
C ILE A 144 2.98 12.56 15.67
N PRO A 145 3.53 13.30 16.66
CA PRO A 145 4.31 14.50 16.39
C PRO A 145 5.72 14.12 15.92
N VAL A 146 5.97 14.23 14.62
CA VAL A 146 7.27 13.96 14.00
C VAL A 146 7.74 15.15 13.16
N GLU A 147 8.85 15.77 13.54
CA GLU A 147 9.35 16.91 12.76
C GLU A 147 9.86 16.48 11.38
N LYS A 148 10.44 15.27 11.28
CA LYS A 148 11.09 14.76 10.07
C LYS A 148 11.22 13.24 10.12
N PHE A 149 11.15 12.60 8.95
CA PHE A 149 11.51 11.20 8.77
C PHE A 149 12.45 11.04 7.56
N ALA A 150 13.64 10.50 7.78
CA ALA A 150 14.67 10.30 6.75
C ALA A 150 14.93 11.58 5.91
N ASP A 151 14.68 11.56 4.61
CA ASP A 151 14.90 12.68 3.68
C ASP A 151 13.67 13.59 3.49
N SER A 152 12.64 13.47 4.33
CA SER A 152 11.43 14.26 4.21
C SER A 152 11.70 15.76 4.32
N THR A 153 10.97 16.56 3.54
CA THR A 153 11.02 18.02 3.52
C THR A 153 9.72 18.67 4.02
N GLY A 154 8.67 17.88 4.30
CA GLY A 154 7.40 18.38 4.84
C GLY A 154 6.24 17.40 4.66
N ASN A 155 5.02 17.91 4.76
CA ASN A 155 3.79 17.18 4.48
C ASN A 155 3.42 17.21 2.98
N LEU A 156 2.51 16.32 2.60
CA LEU A 156 1.78 16.35 1.34
C LEU A 156 0.36 16.87 1.60
N ASP A 157 0.25 18.17 1.90
CA ASP A 157 -1.03 18.78 2.30
C ASP A 157 -2.12 18.66 1.23
N GLN A 158 -1.77 18.49 -0.05
CA GLN A 158 -2.74 18.24 -1.11
C GLN A 158 -3.52 16.92 -0.97
N LEU A 159 -3.09 16.01 -0.07
CA LEU A 159 -3.80 14.77 0.27
C LEU A 159 -4.86 14.98 1.35
N LEU A 160 -4.82 16.12 2.05
CA LEU A 160 -5.67 16.43 3.18
C LEU A 160 -6.86 17.31 2.75
N ARG A 161 -7.92 17.27 3.55
CA ARG A 161 -9.04 18.21 3.47
C ARG A 161 -8.58 19.55 4.04
N ALA A 162 -8.98 20.63 3.36
CA ALA A 162 -8.79 21.99 3.86
C ALA A 162 -9.63 22.25 5.11
#